data_AF-A0A7V2QCY8-F1
#
_entry.id   AF-A0A7V2QCY8-F1
#
_cell.length_a   1.000
_cell.length_b   1.000
_cell.length_c   1.000
_cell.angle_alpha   90.00
_cell.angle_beta   90.00
_cell.angle_gamma   90.00
#
_symmetry.space_group_name_H-M   'P 1'
#
loop_
_entity.id
_entity.type
_entity.pdbx_description
1 polymer ?
#
loop_
_entity_poly.entity_id
_entity_poly.type
_entity_poly.pdbx_seq_one_letter_code
_entity_poly.pdbx_strand_id
1 'polypeptide(L)'
;MSKEHHHHDHTGSEHTDLDKLRILLPHWIEHNDEHAASFEGWAEKARVLGQAKAAQQIEEVAERMAACNQSLAAALEALEE
;
A
#
# COMPACT_ATOMS: atom_id res chain seq x y z
N MET A 1 -0.89 6.90 40.80
CA MET A 1 -1.94 6.94 39.77
C MET A 1 -1.54 5.97 38.68
N SER A 2 -1.93 4.70 38.85
CA SER A 2 -1.65 3.64 37.87
C SER A 2 -2.76 3.71 36.84
N LYS A 3 -2.41 4.03 35.59
CA LYS A 3 -3.38 4.03 34.49
C LYS A 3 -3.58 2.57 34.09
N GLU A 4 -4.60 1.96 34.65
CA GLU A 4 -5.08 0.64 34.24
C GLU A 4 -5.45 0.72 32.75
N HIS A 5 -4.71 0.00 31.93
CA HIS A 5 -5.09 -0.22 30.54
C HIS A 5 -6.33 -1.10 30.55
N HIS A 6 -7.47 -0.50 30.23
CA HIS A 6 -8.72 -1.22 30.02
C HIS A 6 -8.54 -2.18 28.85
N HIS A 7 -8.46 -3.47 29.19
CA HIS A 7 -8.62 -4.56 28.25
C HIS A 7 -10.12 -4.61 27.91
N HIS A 8 -10.47 -4.21 26.69
CA HIS A 8 -11.83 -4.32 26.21
C HIS A 8 -12.04 -5.73 25.67
N ASP A 9 -12.80 -6.53 26.43
CA ASP A 9 -13.29 -7.83 26.01
C ASP A 9 -14.56 -7.61 25.17
N HIS A 10 -14.51 -7.90 23.87
CA HIS A 10 -15.69 -7.97 23.02
C HIS A 10 -15.80 -9.33 22.35
N THR A 11 -16.66 -10.15 22.95
CA THR A 11 -17.23 -11.35 22.34
C THR A 11 -18.16 -10.94 21.20
N GLY A 12 -17.60 -10.86 19.99
CA GLY A 12 -18.34 -10.56 18.77
C GLY A 12 -17.43 -10.52 17.54
N SER A 13 -16.77 -11.63 17.20
CA SER A 13 -15.85 -11.76 16.05
C SER A 13 -14.92 -10.55 15.88
N GLU A 14 -14.21 -10.14 16.93
CA GLU A 14 -13.18 -9.11 16.80
C GLU A 14 -11.95 -9.72 16.12
N HIS A 15 -11.69 -9.32 14.89
CA HIS A 15 -10.44 -9.61 14.21
C HIS A 15 -9.28 -9.03 15.01
N THR A 16 -8.30 -9.88 15.32
CA THR A 16 -7.05 -9.41 15.93
C THR A 16 -6.37 -8.42 14.99
N ASP A 17 -5.48 -7.58 15.50
CA ASP A 17 -4.72 -6.67 14.63
C ASP A 17 -3.87 -7.45 13.60
N LEU A 18 -3.49 -8.70 13.92
CA LEU A 18 -2.88 -9.62 12.99
C LEU A 18 -3.83 -10.04 11.85
N ASP A 19 -5.09 -10.36 12.17
CA ASP A 19 -6.10 -10.70 11.15
C ASP A 19 -6.40 -9.51 10.24
N LYS A 20 -6.47 -8.30 10.83
CA LYS A 20 -6.61 -7.06 10.05
C LYS A 20 -5.39 -6.83 9.14
N LEU A 21 -4.18 -7.06 9.64
CA LEU A 21 -2.96 -6.88 8.85
C LEU A 21 -2.94 -7.82 7.63
N ARG A 22 -3.36 -9.08 7.78
CA ARG A 22 -3.50 -10.04 6.67
C ARG A 22 -4.50 -9.60 5.60
N ILE A 23 -5.51 -8.80 5.97
CA ILE A 23 -6.47 -8.22 5.02
C ILE A 23 -5.92 -6.94 4.37
N LEU A 24 -5.23 -6.10 5.15
CA LEU A 24 -4.74 -4.79 4.70
C LEU A 24 -3.57 -4.89 3.71
N LEU A 25 -2.64 -5.83 3.90
CA LEU A 25 -1.49 -6.00 3.00
C LEU A 25 -1.89 -6.25 1.53
N PRO A 26 -2.75 -7.23 1.19
CA PRO A 26 -3.18 -7.42 -0.19
C PRO A 26 -4.01 -6.23 -0.70
N HIS A 27 -4.82 -5.60 0.14
CA HIS A 27 -5.59 -4.42 -0.24
C HIS A 27 -4.69 -3.23 -0.62
N TRP A 28 -3.61 -2.98 0.14
CA TRP A 28 -2.65 -1.94 -0.19
C TRP A 28 -1.86 -2.25 -1.47
N ILE A 29 -1.55 -3.52 -1.75
CA ILE A 29 -0.91 -3.92 -3.01
C ILE A 29 -1.81 -3.58 -4.20
N GLU A 30 -3.08 -4.00 -4.14
CA GLU A 30 -4.07 -3.70 -5.19
C GLU A 30 -4.22 -2.19 -5.40
N HIS A 31 -4.34 -1.42 -4.31
CA HIS A 31 -4.47 0.03 -4.41
C HIS A 31 -3.22 0.72 -4.99
N ASN A 32 -2.03 0.23 -4.66
CA ASN A 32 -0.79 0.73 -5.23
C ASN A 32 -0.70 0.43 -6.73
N ASP A 33 -1.20 -0.72 -7.20
CA ASP A 33 -1.27 -1.05 -8.63
C ASP A 33 -2.23 -0.09 -9.37
N GLU A 34 -3.38 0.23 -8.79
CA GLU A 34 -4.31 1.25 -9.33
C GLU A 34 -3.65 2.64 -9.44
N HIS A 35 -2.88 3.02 -8.42
CA HIS A 35 -2.10 4.26 -8.42
C HIS A 35 -0.98 4.25 -9.46
N ALA A 36 -0.22 3.17 -9.56
CA ALA A 36 0.85 3.03 -10.54
C ALA A 36 0.30 3.17 -11.98
N ALA A 37 -0.78 2.46 -12.31
CA ALA A 37 -1.44 2.58 -13.62
C ALA A 37 -1.95 4.01 -13.90
N SER A 38 -2.48 4.68 -12.87
CA SER A 38 -2.89 6.08 -12.97
C SER A 38 -1.70 7.00 -13.25
N PHE A 39 -0.57 6.80 -12.56
CA PHE A 39 0.65 7.57 -12.76
C PHE A 39 1.24 7.38 -14.15
N GLU A 40 1.31 6.15 -14.66
CA GLU A 40 1.75 5.87 -16.03
C GLU A 40 0.91 6.64 -17.06
N GLY A 41 -0.41 6.64 -16.91
CA GLY A 41 -1.32 7.41 -17.77
C GLY A 41 -1.09 8.92 -17.70
N TRP A 42 -0.71 9.46 -16.53
CA TRP A 42 -0.37 10.87 -16.38
C TRP A 42 1.02 11.23 -16.87
N ALA A 43 1.99 10.32 -16.75
CA ALA A 43 3.32 10.49 -17.31
C ALA A 43 3.24 10.62 -18.84
N GLU A 44 2.41 9.80 -19.48
CA GLU A 44 2.19 9.90 -20.92
C GLU A 44 1.53 11.22 -21.32
N LYS A 45 0.50 11.67 -20.58
CA LYS A 45 -0.09 13.00 -20.79
C LYS A 45 0.95 14.12 -20.63
N ALA A 46 1.82 14.02 -19.62
CA ALA A 46 2.89 14.99 -19.40
C ALA A 46 3.90 15.00 -20.56
N ARG A 47 4.25 13.85 -21.14
CA ARG A 47 5.07 13.77 -22.36
C ARG A 47 4.43 14.50 -23.53
N VAL A 48 3.13 14.23 -23.80
CA VAL A 48 2.38 14.87 -24.89
C VAL A 48 2.33 16.40 -24.71
N LEU A 49 2.31 16.89 -23.46
CA LEU A 49 2.34 18.32 -23.13
C LEU A 49 3.76 18.94 -23.14
N GLY A 50 4.77 18.19 -23.58
CA GLY A 50 6.17 18.65 -23.62
C GLY A 50 6.85 18.74 -22.25
N GLN A 51 6.26 18.18 -21.19
CA GLN A 51 6.78 18.19 -19.83
C GLN A 51 7.63 16.95 -19.53
N ALA A 52 8.66 16.71 -20.34
CA ALA A 52 9.45 15.47 -20.31
C ALA A 52 10.05 15.16 -18.92
N LYS A 53 10.56 16.17 -18.21
CA LYS A 53 11.11 15.98 -16.86
C LYS A 53 10.04 15.59 -15.84
N ALA A 54 8.84 16.17 -15.94
CA ALA A 54 7.74 15.80 -15.06
C ALA A 54 7.26 14.37 -15.34
N ALA A 55 7.14 13.99 -16.62
CA ALA A 55 6.80 12.62 -17.00
C ALA A 55 7.77 11.60 -16.40
N GLN A 56 9.08 11.83 -16.56
CA GLN A 56 10.12 10.95 -15.99
C GLN A 56 9.98 10.79 -14.47
N GLN A 57 9.70 11.87 -13.75
CA GLN A 57 9.51 11.81 -12.30
C GLN A 57 8.22 11.07 -11.91
N ILE A 58 7.15 11.18 -12.71
CA ILE A 58 5.90 10.45 -12.48
C ILE A 58 6.09 8.95 -12.74
N GLU A 59 6.83 8.57 -13.78
CA GLU A 59 7.22 7.18 -14.05
C GLU A 59 8.04 6.59 -12.89
N GLU A 60 9.01 7.34 -12.37
CA GLU A 60 9.79 6.90 -11.21
C GLU A 60 8.89 6.66 -9.98
N VAL A 61 7.80 7.42 -9.82
CA VAL A 61 6.81 7.14 -8.75
C VAL A 61 6.10 5.82 -8.99
N ALA A 62 5.69 5.50 -10.23
CA ALA A 62 5.07 4.22 -10.56
C ALA A 62 6.02 3.04 -10.28
N GLU A 63 7.30 3.15 -10.66
CA GLU A 63 8.31 2.13 -10.36
C GLU A 63 8.51 1.93 -8.85
N ARG A 64 8.53 3.02 -8.08
CA ARG A 64 8.63 2.95 -6.62
C ARG A 64 7.41 2.30 -5.97
N MET A 65 6.21 2.45 -6.55
CA MET A 65 5.02 1.72 -6.08
C MET A 65 5.16 0.21 -6.28
N ALA A 66 5.73 -0.24 -7.41
CA ALA A 66 6.01 -1.66 -7.61
C ALA A 66 7.01 -2.20 -6.56
N ALA A 67 8.04 -1.43 -6.20
CA ALA A 67 8.97 -1.80 -5.14
C ALA A 67 8.29 -1.85 -3.75
N CYS A 68 7.37 -0.92 -3.46
CA CYS A 68 6.53 -0.98 -2.26
C CYS A 68 5.71 -2.29 -2.25
N ASN A 69 5.11 -2.68 -3.37
CA ASN A 69 4.32 -3.91 -3.47
C ASN A 69 5.16 -5.17 -3.20
N GLN A 70 6.41 -5.22 -3.67
CA GLN A 70 7.32 -6.32 -3.33
C GLN A 70 7.58 -6.42 -1.82
N SER A 71 7.72 -5.28 -1.15
CA SER A 71 7.95 -5.24 0.30
C SER A 71 6.70 -5.65 1.09
N LEU A 72 5.52 -5.24 0.63
CA LEU A 72 4.24 -5.62 1.22
C LEU A 72 3.95 -7.12 1.01
N ALA A 73 4.29 -7.67 -0.15
CA ALA A 73 4.14 -9.10 -0.43
C ALA A 73 5.06 -9.93 0.48
N ALA A 74 6.33 -9.54 0.61
CA ALA A 74 7.26 -10.20 1.54
C ALA A 74 6.79 -10.11 3.00
N ALA A 75 6.18 -8.98 3.39
CA ALA A 75 5.58 -8.84 4.72
C ALA A 75 4.39 -9.79 4.91
N LEU A 76 3.57 -10.02 3.88
CA LEU A 76 2.46 -10.97 3.93
C LEU A 76 2.95 -12.41 4.06
N GLU A 77 3.94 -12.80 3.25
CA GLU A 77 4.58 -14.12 3.32
C GLU A 77 5.13 -14.41 4.72
N ALA A 78 5.79 -13.43 5.35
CA ALA A 78 6.33 -13.57 6.71
C ALA A 78 5.25 -13.73 7.81
N LEU A 79 3.96 -13.47 7.52
CA LEU A 79 2.86 -13.74 8.45
C LEU A 79 2.29 -15.16 8.31
N GLU A 80 2.73 -15.90 7.29
CA GLU A 80 2.29 -17.26 6.96
C GLU A 80 3.32 -18.33 7.35
N GLU A 81 4.56 -17.93 7.69
CA GLU A 81 5.62 -18.78 8.29
C GLU A 81 5.37 -19.10 9.77
#